data_AF-A0A4Q5YEE0-F1
#
_entry.id   AF-A0A4Q5YEE0-F1
#
_cell.length_a   1.000
_cell.length_b   1.000
_cell.length_c   1.000
_cell.angle_alpha   90.00
_cell.angle_beta   90.00
_cell.angle_gamma   90.00
#
_symmetry.space_group_name_H-M   'P 1'
#
loop_
_entity.id
_entity.type
_entity.pdbx_description
1 polymer ?
#
loop_
_entity_poly.entity_id
_entity_poly.type
_entity_poly.pdbx_seq_one_letter_code
_entity_poly.pdbx_strand_id
1 'polypeptide(L)'
;MTTETNLTSEIKRIQESLYDKCGFRLTNLSLHVESVDYGACSFNLNGKRIEHRISKITPTKTGQFVTLWKRNEQGKTEPFDISDSIDLVVITAKSGSK
;
A
#
# COMPACT_ATOMS: atom_id res chain seq x y z
N MET A 1 16.35 -6.06 -3.73
CA MET A 1 16.44 -5.40 -5.06
C MET A 1 15.27 -5.73 -5.98
N THR A 2 14.90 -7.00 -6.20
CA THR A 2 13.81 -7.38 -7.14
C THR A 2 12.39 -7.00 -6.69
N THR A 3 12.07 -7.08 -5.40
CA THR A 3 10.73 -6.78 -4.86
C THR A 3 10.42 -5.28 -4.80
N GLU A 4 11.37 -4.45 -4.36
CA GLU A 4 11.23 -2.98 -4.33
C GLU A 4 11.05 -2.39 -5.73
N THR A 5 11.77 -2.93 -6.71
CA THR A 5 11.67 -2.53 -8.12
C THR A 5 10.28 -2.87 -8.68
N ASN A 6 9.73 -4.03 -8.32
CA ASN A 6 8.40 -4.45 -8.73
C ASN A 6 7.30 -3.56 -8.11
N LEU A 7 7.35 -3.30 -6.79
CA LEU A 7 6.39 -2.44 -6.12
C LEU A 7 6.39 -1.01 -6.68
N THR A 8 7.57 -0.45 -6.94
CA THR A 8 7.70 0.88 -7.56
C THR A 8 7.04 0.92 -8.94
N SER A 9 7.24 -0.11 -9.76
CA SER A 9 6.61 -0.20 -11.08
C SER A 9 5.08 -0.30 -11.01
N GLU A 10 4.56 -0.99 -10.00
CA GLU A 10 3.13 -1.12 -9.76
C GLU A 10 2.49 0.19 -9.31
N ILE A 11 3.11 0.89 -8.36
CA ILE A 11 2.64 2.22 -7.92
C ILE A 11 2.67 3.21 -9.09
N LYS A 12 3.73 3.19 -9.90
CA LYS A 12 3.81 4.02 -11.11
C LYS A 12 2.66 3.74 -12.07
N ARG A 13 2.35 2.45 -12.32
CA ARG A 13 1.21 2.06 -13.16
C ARG A 13 -0.12 2.55 -12.59
N ILE A 14 -0.34 2.44 -11.28
CA ILE A 14 -1.55 2.95 -10.62
C ILE A 14 -1.64 4.47 -10.76
N GLN A 15 -0.52 5.17 -10.55
CA GLN A 15 -0.45 6.62 -10.70
C GLN A 15 -0.88 7.05 -12.11
N GLU A 16 -0.27 6.50 -13.15
CA GLU A 16 -0.55 6.86 -14.55
C GLU A 16 -1.96 6.47 -15.00
N SER A 17 -2.47 5.33 -14.50
CA SER A 17 -3.77 4.80 -14.93
C SER A 17 -4.96 5.37 -14.18
N LEU A 18 -4.78 5.85 -12.96
CA LEU A 18 -5.85 6.29 -12.06
C LEU A 18 -5.61 7.70 -11.53
N TYR A 19 -4.57 7.90 -10.72
CA TYR A 19 -4.39 9.17 -10.00
C TYR A 19 -4.20 10.36 -10.93
N ASP A 20 -3.31 10.24 -11.91
CA ASP A 20 -3.03 11.31 -12.87
C ASP A 20 -4.27 11.64 -13.71
N LYS A 21 -5.03 10.61 -14.13
CA LYS A 21 -6.28 10.79 -14.90
C LYS A 21 -7.40 11.46 -14.12
N CYS A 22 -7.40 11.30 -12.80
CA CYS A 22 -8.33 11.94 -11.89
C CYS A 22 -7.82 13.30 -11.37
N GLY A 23 -6.66 13.78 -11.83
CA GLY A 23 -6.07 15.05 -11.37
C GLY A 23 -5.49 14.99 -9.96
N PHE A 24 -5.20 13.79 -9.44
CA PHE A 24 -4.49 13.62 -8.18
C PHE A 24 -2.98 13.56 -8.41
N ARG A 25 -2.23 14.23 -7.53
CA ARG A 25 -0.77 14.28 -7.53
C ARG A 25 -0.23 13.40 -6.42
N LEU A 26 0.46 12.33 -6.81
CA LEU A 26 1.22 11.48 -5.89
C LEU A 26 2.60 12.09 -5.64
N THR A 27 2.99 12.20 -4.37
CA THR A 27 4.31 12.71 -3.93
C THR A 27 4.82 11.93 -2.72
N ASN A 28 6.11 12.06 -2.39
CA ASN A 28 6.71 11.49 -1.18
C ASN A 28 6.50 9.98 -1.01
N LEU A 29 6.65 9.21 -2.10
CA LEU A 29 6.58 7.75 -2.03
C LEU A 29 7.68 7.19 -1.11
N SER A 30 7.28 6.39 -0.14
CA SER A 30 8.15 5.69 0.80
C SER A 30 7.75 4.22 0.87
N LEU A 31 8.70 3.31 0.69
CA LEU A 31 8.47 1.87 0.71
C LEU A 31 8.74 1.31 2.11
N HIS A 32 7.87 0.41 2.58
CA HIS A 32 7.99 -0.22 3.89
C HIS A 32 8.57 -1.63 3.74
N VAL A 33 9.90 -1.75 3.90
CA VAL A 33 10.65 -3.01 3.75
C VAL A 33 10.17 -4.14 4.67
N GLU A 34 9.58 -3.81 5.81
CA GLU A 34 9.11 -4.79 6.79
C GLU A 34 7.78 -5.47 6.41
N SER A 35 7.06 -4.95 5.41
CA SER A 35 5.77 -5.46 4.93
C SER A 35 5.73 -5.58 3.40
N VAL A 36 6.89 -5.89 2.80
CA VAL A 36 7.08 -6.04 1.34
C VAL A 36 6.10 -7.04 0.73
N ASP A 37 5.78 -8.10 1.46
CA ASP A 37 4.83 -9.12 1.03
C ASP A 37 3.47 -8.53 0.63
N TYR A 38 3.03 -7.46 1.27
CA TYR A 38 1.76 -6.79 1.00
C TYR A 38 1.93 -5.48 0.23
N GLY A 39 3.07 -5.29 -0.45
CA GLY A 39 3.33 -4.09 -1.23
C GLY A 39 3.23 -2.81 -0.38
N ALA A 40 3.65 -2.87 0.88
CA ALA A 40 3.45 -1.77 1.82
C ALA A 40 4.26 -0.54 1.41
N CYS A 41 3.56 0.57 1.20
CA CYS A 41 4.17 1.87 0.98
C CYS A 41 3.25 2.99 1.52
N SER A 42 3.82 4.17 1.67
CA SER A 42 3.10 5.38 2.00
C SER A 42 3.42 6.48 1.00
N PHE A 43 2.47 7.35 0.72
CA PHE A 43 2.67 8.51 -0.15
C PHE A 43 1.65 9.59 0.18
N ASN A 44 1.87 10.79 -0.34
CA ASN A 44 0.91 11.88 -0.28
C ASN A 44 0.12 11.97 -1.59
N LEU A 45 -1.19 12.07 -1.49
CA LEU A 45 -2.10 12.27 -2.61
C LEU A 45 -2.85 13.60 -2.42
N ASN A 46 -2.52 14.63 -3.21
CA ASN A 46 -3.04 16.00 -3.02
C ASN A 46 -2.89 16.52 -1.56
N GLY A 47 -1.77 16.18 -0.92
CA GLY A 47 -1.49 16.58 0.47
C GLY A 47 -2.12 15.69 1.53
N LYS A 48 -2.90 14.67 1.15
CA LYS A 48 -3.43 13.65 2.06
C LYS A 48 -2.47 12.49 2.22
N ARG A 49 -2.19 12.08 3.46
CA ARG A 49 -1.27 11.00 3.78
C ARG A 49 -1.96 9.65 3.61
N ILE A 50 -1.42 8.86 2.70
CA ILE A 50 -1.96 7.55 2.31
C ILE A 50 -1.06 6.46 2.84
N GLU A 51 -1.66 5.46 3.51
CA GLU A 51 -1.05 4.14 3.69
C GLU A 51 -1.62 3.19 2.64
N HIS A 52 -0.75 2.58 1.85
CA HIS A 52 -1.14 1.72 0.75
C HIS A 52 -0.70 0.28 1.00
N ARG A 53 -1.57 -0.67 0.62
CA ARG A 53 -1.25 -2.11 0.59
C ARG A 53 -1.82 -2.75 -0.67
N ILE A 54 -1.22 -3.86 -1.07
CA ILE A 54 -1.72 -4.78 -2.09
C ILE A 54 -2.32 -6.00 -1.38
N SER A 55 -3.58 -6.32 -1.71
CA SER A 55 -4.22 -7.53 -1.17
C SER A 55 -3.77 -8.78 -1.91
N LYS A 56 -3.98 -9.95 -1.28
CA LYS A 56 -3.66 -11.27 -1.82
C LYS A 56 -4.89 -12.14 -1.90
N ILE A 57 -5.00 -12.92 -2.97
CA ILE A 57 -5.95 -14.02 -3.04
C ILE A 57 -5.35 -15.19 -2.26
N THR A 58 -6.14 -15.77 -1.36
CA THR A 58 -5.75 -16.98 -0.61
C THR A 58 -6.43 -18.21 -1.22
N PRO A 59 -5.74 -19.37 -1.36
CA PRO A 59 -6.32 -20.55 -2.02
C PRO A 59 -7.60 -21.09 -1.36
N THR A 60 -7.69 -20.99 -0.03
CA THR A 60 -8.72 -21.68 0.77
C THR A 60 -9.90 -20.79 1.16
N LYS A 61 -9.82 -19.47 0.96
CA LYS A 61 -10.88 -18.52 1.30
C LYS A 61 -11.15 -17.60 0.13
N THR A 62 -12.42 -17.50 -0.24
CA THR A 62 -12.88 -16.53 -1.23
C THR A 62 -12.64 -15.11 -0.72
N GLY A 63 -12.08 -14.26 -1.57
CA GLY A 63 -11.89 -12.84 -1.30
C GLY A 63 -10.43 -12.40 -1.39
N GLN A 64 -10.17 -11.21 -0.82
CA GLN A 64 -8.89 -10.53 -0.84
C GLN A 64 -8.40 -10.37 0.60
N PHE A 65 -7.27 -10.97 0.92
CA PHE A 65 -6.64 -10.91 2.22
C PHE A 65 -5.60 -9.77 2.26
N VAL A 66 -5.64 -8.95 3.29
CA VAL A 66 -4.69 -7.86 3.52
C VAL A 66 -4.41 -7.75 5.02
N THR A 67 -3.23 -7.26 5.37
CA THR A 67 -2.86 -6.98 6.76
C THR A 67 -2.56 -5.50 6.93
N LEU A 68 -3.02 -4.92 8.04
CA LEU A 68 -2.83 -3.52 8.41
C LEU A 68 -2.21 -3.46 9.80
N TRP A 69 -0.90 -3.23 9.84
CA TRP A 69 -0.11 -3.10 11.06
C TRP A 69 1.15 -2.29 10.77
N LYS A 70 1.80 -1.83 11.85
CA LYS A 70 3.08 -1.13 11.87
C LYS A 70 4.00 -1.73 12.94
N ARG A 71 5.30 -1.42 12.88
CA ARG A 71 6.20 -1.63 14.01
C ARG A 71 6.23 -0.37 14.87
N ASN A 72 6.10 -0.54 16.19
CA ASN A 72 6.38 0.56 17.10
C ASN A 72 7.88 0.77 17.30
N GLU A 73 8.22 1.76 18.12
CA GLU A 73 9.60 2.12 18.47
C GLU A 73 10.40 0.95 19.07
N GLN A 74 9.71 -0.05 19.64
CA GLN A 74 10.32 -1.27 20.19
C GLN A 74 10.41 -2.42 19.17
N GLY A 75 10.04 -2.19 17.91
CA GLY A 75 10.03 -3.20 16.86
C GLY A 75 8.91 -4.25 16.99
N LYS A 76 7.88 -4.01 17.83
CA LYS A 76 6.73 -4.92 17.97
C LYS A 76 5.64 -4.59 16.96
N THR A 77 4.99 -5.63 16.44
CA THR A 77 3.82 -5.48 15.58
C THR A 77 2.65 -4.96 16.38
N GLU A 78 2.06 -3.86 15.93
CA GLU A 78 0.84 -3.30 16.50
C GLU A 78 -0.11 -2.83 15.38
N PRO A 79 -1.43 -2.78 15.64
CA PRO A 79 -2.37 -2.20 14.70
C PRO A 79 -2.09 -0.71 14.51
N PHE A 80 -2.54 -0.16 13.39
CA PHE A 80 -2.66 1.29 13.26
C PHE A 80 -3.68 1.81 14.28
N ASP A 81 -3.38 2.97 14.87
CA ASP A 81 -4.24 3.68 15.79
C ASP A 81 -4.89 4.89 15.10
N ILE A 82 -6.01 5.37 15.62
CA ILE A 82 -6.67 6.58 15.12
C ILE A 82 -5.81 7.84 15.28
N SER A 83 -4.83 7.82 16.21
CA SER A 83 -3.85 8.89 16.36
C SER A 83 -2.74 8.86 15.31
N ASP A 84 -2.62 7.79 14.52
CA ASP A 84 -1.63 7.74 13.45
C ASP A 84 -1.94 8.77 12.38
N SER A 85 -0.90 9.44 11.89
CA SER A 85 -1.00 10.44 10.82
C SER A 85 -1.30 9.77 9.48
N ILE A 86 -2.52 9.29 9.29
CA ILE A 86 -3.03 8.63 8.09
C ILE A 86 -4.39 9.24 7.78
N ASP A 87 -4.51 9.89 6.62
CA ASP A 87 -5.82 10.38 6.17
C ASP A 87 -6.65 9.23 5.57
N LEU A 88 -6.01 8.34 4.79
CA LEU A 88 -6.68 7.24 4.09
C LEU A 88 -5.79 6.00 4.02
N VAL A 89 -6.45 4.83 4.09
CA VAL A 89 -5.84 3.55 3.72
C VAL A 89 -6.36 3.13 2.35
N VAL A 90 -5.45 2.91 1.40
CA VAL A 90 -5.81 2.47 0.04
C VAL A 90 -5.35 1.03 -0.18
N ILE A 91 -6.30 0.16 -0.50
CA ILE A 91 -6.03 -1.25 -0.81
C ILE A 91 -6.17 -1.48 -2.30
N THR A 92 -5.08 -1.82 -2.99
CA THR A 92 -5.13 -2.30 -4.36
C THR A 92 -5.39 -3.80 -4.37
N ALA A 93 -6.56 -4.19 -4.87
CA ALA A 93 -6.89 -5.58 -5.13
C ALA A 93 -6.66 -5.93 -6.59
N LYS A 94 -6.04 -7.09 -6.82
CA LYS A 94 -5.91 -7.67 -8.16
C LYS A 94 -6.77 -8.93 -8.22
N SER A 95 -7.63 -9.02 -9.21
CA SER A 95 -8.17 -10.31 -9.64
C SER A 95 -7.00 -11.12 -10.20
N GLY A 96 -6.86 -12.38 -9.79
CA GLY A 96 -5.94 -13.28 -10.47
C GLY A 96 -6.27 -13.31 -11.95
N SER A 97 -5.25 -13.26 -12.81
CA SER A 97 -5.42 -13.65 -14.21
C SER A 97 -5.98 -15.07 -14.21
N LYS A 98 -7.21 -15.24 -14.69
CA LYS A 98 -7.67 -16.55 -15.12
C LYS A 98 -6.80 -17.03 -16.27
#